data_AF-A0A7C1GBQ4-F1
#
_entry.id   AF-A0A7C1GBQ4-F1
#
_cell.length_a   1.000
_cell.length_b   1.000
_cell.length_c   1.000
_cell.angle_alpha   90.00
_cell.angle_beta   90.00
_cell.angle_gamma   90.00
#
_symmetry.space_group_name_H-M   'P 1'
#
loop_
_entity.id
_entity.type
_entity.pdbx_description
1 polymer ?
#
loop_
_entity_poly.entity_id
_entity_poly.type
_entity_poly.pdbx_seq_one_letter_code
_entity_poly.pdbx_strand_id
1 'polypeptide(L)'
;MKKIHYILLVMAMLFLTMACRQNKNEVVANKIQYDVNIKSPDADYDWWIQNLPGPQREKLVEMIISGAKSGKFQAYDYFNNPITPAEVSQILSDTTMISKVDENPPYDETDTMIVYNIKRDDILRIRFLEEWTIDPATLKINKKVLGIAPVARRYDATGAELWQPLFWIYTDKDYIKQLNINQRISHL
;
A
#
# COMPACT_ATOMS: atom_id res chain seq x y z
N MET A 1 -61.67 27.45 -11.77
CA MET A 1 -60.30 28.02 -11.80
C MET A 1 -59.46 27.69 -10.55
N LYS A 2 -59.97 27.86 -9.32
CA LYS A 2 -59.20 27.58 -8.08
C LYS A 2 -58.70 26.12 -7.93
N LYS A 3 -59.47 25.12 -8.38
CA LYS A 3 -59.06 23.69 -8.37
C LYS A 3 -57.88 23.39 -9.31
N ILE A 4 -57.82 24.04 -10.48
CA ILE A 4 -56.73 23.89 -11.46
C ILE A 4 -55.44 24.52 -10.92
N HIS A 5 -55.54 25.67 -10.25
CA HIS A 5 -54.41 26.28 -9.54
C HIS A 5 -53.87 25.37 -8.42
N TYR A 6 -54.75 24.72 -7.65
CA TYR A 6 -54.33 23.77 -6.62
C TYR A 6 -53.59 22.55 -7.19
N ILE A 7 -54.07 22.02 -8.32
CA ILE A 7 -53.44 20.88 -9.01
C ILE A 7 -52.05 21.29 -9.56
N LEU A 8 -51.93 22.47 -10.17
CA LEU A 8 -50.66 23.01 -10.64
C LEU A 8 -49.66 23.23 -9.49
N LEU A 9 -50.14 23.71 -8.34
CA LEU A 9 -49.29 23.97 -7.17
C LEU A 9 -48.79 22.67 -6.51
N VAL A 10 -49.64 21.63 -6.45
CA VAL A 10 -49.25 20.29 -5.98
C VAL A 10 -48.28 19.62 -6.96
N MET A 11 -48.49 19.76 -8.26
CA MET A 11 -47.59 19.21 -9.28
C MET A 11 -46.21 19.88 -9.24
N ALA A 12 -46.16 21.22 -9.08
CA ALA A 12 -44.92 21.97 -8.90
C ALA A 12 -44.16 21.56 -7.62
N MET A 13 -44.88 21.28 -6.53
CA MET A 13 -44.30 20.80 -5.28
C MET A 13 -43.77 19.36 -5.41
N LEU A 14 -44.41 18.50 -6.22
CA LEU A 14 -43.89 17.17 -6.56
C LEU A 14 -42.60 17.26 -7.39
N PHE A 15 -42.52 18.15 -8.38
CA PHE A 15 -41.33 18.34 -9.21
C PHE A 15 -40.12 18.84 -8.41
N LEU A 16 -40.33 19.63 -7.35
CA LEU A 16 -39.25 20.09 -6.45
C LEU A 16 -38.62 18.94 -5.63
N THR A 17 -39.32 17.83 -5.41
CA THR A 17 -38.79 16.68 -4.66
C THR A 17 -37.95 15.72 -5.51
N MET A 18 -38.04 15.77 -6.85
CA MET A 18 -37.22 14.95 -7.75
C MET A 18 -35.80 15.52 -8.00
N ALA A 19 -35.50 16.72 -7.49
CA ALA A 19 -34.21 17.39 -7.72
C ALA A 19 -33.05 16.85 -6.87
N CYS A 20 -33.29 15.93 -5.92
CA CYS A 20 -32.21 15.17 -5.29
C CYS A 20 -31.79 14.00 -6.19
N ARG A 21 -31.10 14.33 -7.29
CA ARG A 21 -30.34 13.33 -8.05
C ARG A 21 -29.13 12.96 -7.20
N GLN A 22 -29.20 11.85 -6.47
CA GLN A 22 -28.04 11.29 -5.77
C GLN A 22 -27.02 10.93 -6.86
N ASN A 23 -26.03 11.80 -7.08
CA ASN A 23 -24.91 11.47 -7.95
C ASN A 23 -24.19 10.30 -7.28
N LYS A 24 -24.33 9.13 -7.90
CA LYS A 24 -23.61 7.94 -7.47
C LYS A 24 -22.14 8.19 -7.79
N ASN A 25 -21.25 7.96 -6.82
CA ASN A 25 -19.81 8.02 -7.08
C ASN A 25 -19.45 7.08 -8.23
N GLU A 26 -18.59 7.56 -9.13
CA GLU A 26 -18.06 6.79 -10.25
C GLU A 26 -16.80 6.07 -9.82
N VAL A 27 -16.60 4.84 -10.30
CA VAL A 27 -15.38 4.09 -10.03
C VAL A 27 -14.29 4.58 -10.96
N VAL A 28 -13.19 5.04 -10.38
CA VAL A 28 -11.99 5.45 -11.13
C VAL A 28 -11.05 4.27 -11.28
N ALA A 29 -10.87 3.49 -10.21
CA ALA A 29 -10.03 2.30 -10.22
C ALA A 29 -10.58 1.24 -9.26
N ASN A 30 -10.85 0.04 -9.77
CA ASN A 30 -11.18 -1.12 -8.94
C ASN A 30 -9.95 -1.70 -8.22
N LYS A 31 -8.75 -1.44 -8.74
CA LYS A 31 -7.49 -1.86 -8.15
C LYS A 31 -6.38 -0.96 -8.69
N ILE A 32 -5.67 -0.27 -7.81
CA ILE A 32 -4.45 0.47 -8.16
C ILE A 32 -3.39 0.21 -7.09
N GLN A 33 -2.13 0.07 -7.54
CA GLN A 33 -0.99 -0.17 -6.68
C GLN A 33 0.13 0.81 -6.98
N TYR A 34 0.68 1.44 -5.95
CA TYR A 34 1.78 2.39 -6.07
C TYR A 34 2.51 2.57 -4.73
N ASP A 35 3.73 3.09 -4.81
CA ASP A 35 4.58 3.33 -3.63
C ASP A 35 4.53 4.81 -3.25
N VAL A 36 4.36 5.08 -1.96
CA VAL A 36 4.40 6.43 -1.39
C VAL A 36 5.61 6.56 -0.49
N ASN A 37 6.47 7.52 -0.77
CA ASN A 37 7.58 7.90 0.08
C ASN A 37 7.06 8.40 1.44
N ILE A 38 7.59 7.83 2.52
CA ILE A 38 7.35 8.30 3.89
C ILE A 38 8.55 9.04 4.48
N LYS A 39 9.66 9.07 3.75
CA LYS A 39 10.83 9.92 3.97
C LYS A 39 11.16 10.60 2.65
N SER A 40 11.39 11.90 2.66
CA SER A 40 11.71 12.64 1.44
C SER A 40 12.96 12.05 0.77
N PRO A 41 12.94 11.85 -0.56
CA PRO A 41 14.14 11.48 -1.31
C PRO A 41 15.11 12.65 -1.49
N ASP A 42 14.62 13.88 -1.30
CA ASP A 42 15.38 15.12 -1.49
C ASP A 42 15.33 15.97 -0.21
N ALA A 43 16.48 16.48 0.22
CA ALA A 43 16.59 17.30 1.42
C ALA A 43 16.06 18.73 1.21
N ASP A 44 15.98 19.18 -0.05
CA ASP A 44 15.51 20.52 -0.41
C ASP A 44 13.99 20.63 -0.46
N TYR A 45 13.28 19.49 -0.40
CA TYR A 45 11.83 19.47 -0.36
C TYR A 45 11.31 19.97 0.98
N ASP A 46 10.17 20.69 0.91
CA ASP A 46 9.41 21.02 2.10
C ASP A 46 9.11 19.77 2.91
N TRP A 47 9.10 19.91 4.24
CA TRP A 47 8.99 18.80 5.19
C TRP A 47 7.73 17.93 5.04
N TRP A 48 6.74 18.37 4.26
CA TRP A 48 5.48 17.66 3.99
C TRP A 48 5.45 17.00 2.60
N ILE A 49 6.36 17.34 1.69
CA ILE A 49 6.45 16.74 0.37
C ILE A 49 7.11 15.37 0.51
N GLN A 50 6.37 14.31 0.17
CA GLN A 50 6.90 12.93 0.16
C GLN A 50 7.51 12.50 1.51
N ASN A 51 7.02 13.06 2.61
CA ASN A 51 7.62 12.89 3.92
C ASN A 51 6.57 12.85 5.03
N LEU A 52 6.76 11.93 5.97
CA LEU A 52 6.15 11.97 7.28
C LEU A 52 7.18 12.51 8.27
N PRO A 53 6.79 13.38 9.23
CA PRO A 53 7.72 13.83 10.24
C PRO A 53 8.26 12.63 11.04
N GLY A 54 9.54 12.72 11.45
CA GLY A 54 10.32 11.59 11.98
C GLY A 54 9.58 10.73 13.02
N PRO A 55 9.05 11.31 14.12
CA PRO A 55 8.36 10.56 15.16
C PRO A 55 7.12 9.80 14.65
N GLN A 56 6.34 10.40 13.76
CA GLN A 56 5.14 9.78 13.18
C GLN A 56 5.51 8.67 12.21
N ARG A 57 6.56 8.88 11.40
CA ARG A 57 7.12 7.88 10.49
C ARG A 57 7.61 6.65 11.25
N GLU A 58 8.46 6.85 12.25
CA GLU A 58 9.04 5.78 13.07
C GLU A 58 7.96 4.99 13.79
N LYS A 59 6.95 5.68 14.35
CA LYS A 59 5.80 5.04 14.99
C LYS A 59 4.97 4.22 14.01
N LEU A 60 4.76 4.71 12.78
CA LEU A 60 4.04 3.98 11.73
C LEU A 60 4.79 2.70 11.34
N VAL A 61 6.07 2.83 11.03
CA VAL A 61 6.93 1.68 10.67
C VAL A 61 6.96 0.67 11.81
N GLU A 62 7.15 1.11 13.05
CA GLU A 62 7.15 0.22 14.21
C GLU A 62 5.82 -0.50 14.38
N MET A 63 4.70 0.19 14.21
CA MET A 63 3.37 -0.41 14.34
C MET A 63 3.14 -1.52 13.30
N ILE A 64 3.57 -1.30 12.05
CA ILE A 64 3.46 -2.27 10.97
C ILE A 64 4.36 -3.48 11.25
N ILE A 65 5.64 -3.24 11.53
CA ILE A 65 6.62 -4.31 11.71
C ILE A 65 6.35 -5.12 12.98
N SER A 66 6.15 -4.49 14.12
CA SER A 66 5.86 -5.18 15.38
C SER A 66 4.54 -5.94 15.30
N GLY A 67 3.51 -5.37 14.67
CA GLY A 67 2.22 -6.01 14.50
C GLY A 67 2.27 -7.26 13.63
N ALA A 68 3.06 -7.25 12.55
CA ALA A 68 3.29 -8.43 11.73
C ALA A 68 4.14 -9.48 12.46
N LYS A 69 5.24 -9.06 13.10
CA LYS A 69 6.14 -9.96 13.87
C LYS A 69 5.49 -10.59 15.09
N SER A 70 4.45 -9.98 15.65
CA SER A 70 3.69 -10.56 16.76
C SER A 70 2.48 -11.39 16.29
N GLY A 71 2.20 -11.43 14.99
CA GLY A 71 0.96 -12.02 14.45
C GLY A 71 -0.31 -11.24 14.76
N LYS A 72 -0.20 -10.00 15.28
CA LYS A 72 -1.36 -9.12 15.50
C LYS A 72 -2.04 -8.76 14.17
N PHE A 73 -1.23 -8.59 13.12
CA PHE A 73 -1.70 -8.44 11.76
C PHE A 73 -1.23 -9.63 10.95
N GLN A 74 -2.16 -10.32 10.28
CA GLN A 74 -1.81 -11.38 9.33
C GLN A 74 -1.03 -10.76 8.17
N ALA A 75 0.20 -11.21 7.99
CA ALA A 75 1.04 -10.83 6.87
C ALA A 75 0.88 -11.82 5.72
N TYR A 76 1.15 -11.36 4.50
CA TYR A 76 1.11 -12.18 3.29
C TYR A 76 2.36 -11.94 2.45
N ASP A 77 2.82 -12.96 1.74
CA ASP A 77 3.91 -12.82 0.76
C ASP A 77 3.46 -12.01 -0.47
N TYR A 78 4.37 -11.80 -1.42
CA TYR A 78 4.07 -11.11 -2.68
C TYR A 78 2.96 -11.77 -3.51
N PHE A 79 2.79 -13.08 -3.37
CA PHE A 79 1.79 -13.90 -4.07
C PHE A 79 0.45 -13.98 -3.31
N ASN A 80 0.30 -13.18 -2.24
CA ASN A 80 -0.87 -13.10 -1.37
C ASN A 80 -1.09 -14.38 -0.52
N ASN A 81 -0.07 -15.23 -0.35
CA ASN A 81 -0.14 -16.39 0.56
C ASN A 81 0.10 -15.92 1.99
N PRO A 82 -0.68 -16.41 2.98
CA PRO A 82 -0.45 -16.04 4.37
C PRO A 82 0.91 -16.56 4.84
N ILE A 83 1.68 -15.69 5.50
CA ILE A 83 2.97 -16.04 6.10
C ILE A 83 2.91 -15.92 7.62
N THR A 84 3.75 -16.69 8.29
CA THR A 84 3.89 -16.76 9.74
C THR A 84 4.73 -15.59 10.27
N PRO A 85 4.63 -15.27 11.58
CA PRO A 85 5.51 -14.28 12.20
C PRO A 85 7.01 -14.62 12.13
N ALA A 86 7.34 -15.92 12.04
CA ALA A 86 8.71 -16.39 11.84
C ALA A 86 9.21 -16.05 10.43
N GLU A 87 8.41 -16.30 9.40
CA GLU A 87 8.71 -15.92 8.00
C GLU A 87 8.80 -14.40 7.85
N VAL A 88 7.92 -13.62 8.50
CA VAL A 88 8.06 -12.16 8.57
C VAL A 88 9.42 -11.75 9.15
N SER A 89 9.86 -12.42 10.22
CA SER A 89 11.16 -12.15 10.83
C SER A 89 12.32 -12.55 9.93
N GLN A 90 12.17 -13.61 9.13
CA GLN A 90 13.13 -14.03 8.11
C GLN A 90 13.23 -13.00 7.00
N ILE A 91 12.11 -12.50 6.45
CA ILE A 91 12.10 -11.44 5.42
C ILE A 91 12.88 -10.20 5.88
N LEU A 92 12.72 -9.81 7.14
CA LEU A 92 13.44 -8.67 7.72
C LEU A 92 14.94 -8.95 7.97
N SER A 93 15.29 -10.22 8.10
CA SER A 93 16.67 -10.68 8.28
C SER A 93 17.30 -11.14 6.96
N ASP A 94 16.55 -11.06 5.85
CA ASP A 94 16.89 -11.81 4.65
C ASP A 94 18.15 -11.25 4.00
N THR A 95 19.06 -12.17 3.71
CA THR A 95 20.46 -11.92 3.41
C THR A 95 20.63 -11.83 1.90
N THR A 96 21.01 -10.67 1.37
CA THR A 96 21.42 -10.59 -0.04
C THR A 96 22.87 -11.05 -0.15
N MET A 97 23.12 -12.16 -0.85
CA MET A 97 24.47 -12.61 -1.20
C MET A 97 25.08 -11.63 -2.21
N ILE A 98 26.28 -11.13 -1.94
CA ILE A 98 27.04 -10.28 -2.88
C ILE A 98 28.37 -10.98 -3.15
N SER A 99 28.59 -11.47 -4.36
CA SER A 99 29.92 -11.92 -4.77
C SER A 99 30.79 -10.70 -5.01
N LYS A 100 31.94 -10.62 -4.32
CA LYS A 100 32.90 -9.53 -4.46
C LYS A 100 34.09 -10.03 -5.26
N VAL A 101 34.36 -9.38 -6.39
CA VAL A 101 35.60 -9.60 -7.14
C VAL A 101 36.71 -8.79 -6.47
N ASP A 102 37.86 -9.40 -6.18
CA ASP A 102 39.03 -8.66 -5.68
C ASP A 102 39.47 -7.62 -6.72
N GLU A 103 39.79 -6.41 -6.28
CA GLU A 103 40.28 -5.34 -7.16
C GLU A 103 41.74 -5.56 -7.58
N ASN A 104 42.45 -6.50 -6.95
CA ASN A 104 43.86 -6.81 -7.22
C ASN A 104 44.03 -8.15 -7.95
N PRO A 105 45.00 -8.27 -8.89
CA PRO A 105 45.34 -9.54 -9.53
C PRO A 105 45.67 -10.61 -8.48
N PRO A 106 45.16 -11.85 -8.61
CA PRO A 106 44.59 -12.46 -9.81
C PRO A 106 43.08 -12.20 -10.07
N TYR A 107 42.44 -11.27 -9.35
CA TYR A 107 40.99 -11.00 -9.42
C TYR A 107 40.15 -12.22 -9.04
N ASP A 108 40.59 -12.96 -8.01
CA ASP A 108 39.84 -14.11 -7.52
C ASP A 108 38.43 -13.67 -7.08
N GLU A 109 37.40 -14.34 -7.60
CA GLU A 109 36.04 -14.20 -7.11
C GLU A 109 36.00 -14.74 -5.68
N THR A 110 36.02 -13.84 -4.70
CA THR A 110 35.87 -14.26 -3.31
C THR A 110 34.39 -14.15 -2.97
N ASP A 111 33.72 -15.29 -2.82
CA ASP A 111 32.35 -15.36 -2.31
C ASP A 111 32.31 -14.81 -0.87
N THR A 112 32.15 -13.50 -0.76
CA THR A 112 32.06 -12.82 0.52
C THR A 112 30.59 -12.77 0.90
N MET A 113 30.16 -13.60 1.85
CA MET A 113 28.80 -13.53 2.39
C MET A 113 28.62 -12.23 3.19
N ILE A 114 28.11 -11.17 2.56
CA ILE A 114 27.76 -9.93 3.25
C ILE A 114 26.30 -10.03 3.73
N VAL A 115 26.11 -10.17 5.05
CA VAL A 115 24.78 -10.23 5.66
C VAL A 115 24.21 -8.81 5.82
N TYR A 116 23.22 -8.45 4.99
CA TYR A 116 22.47 -7.20 5.12
C TYR A 116 21.10 -7.44 5.78
N ASN A 117 20.98 -7.11 7.06
CA ASN A 117 19.70 -7.09 7.76
C ASN A 117 18.90 -5.84 7.39
N ILE A 118 17.61 -5.98 7.11
CA ILE A 118 16.71 -4.84 6.89
C ILE A 118 16.47 -4.17 8.24
N LYS A 119 16.99 -2.95 8.39
CA LYS A 119 16.70 -2.09 9.53
C LYS A 119 15.41 -1.33 9.27
N ARG A 120 14.79 -0.85 10.35
CA ARG A 120 13.60 0.00 10.24
C ARG A 120 13.86 1.26 9.40
N ASP A 121 15.07 1.80 9.50
CA ASP A 121 15.50 2.99 8.76
C ASP A 121 15.62 2.73 7.24
N ASP A 122 15.69 1.47 6.82
CA ASP A 122 15.68 1.11 5.40
C ASP A 122 14.27 1.16 4.82
N ILE A 123 13.22 1.16 5.66
CA ILE A 123 11.81 1.23 5.23
C ILE A 123 11.44 2.69 4.98
N LEU A 124 11.51 3.09 3.71
CA LEU A 124 11.33 4.49 3.30
C LEU A 124 10.06 4.73 2.48
N ARG A 125 9.33 3.66 2.11
CA ARG A 125 8.05 3.77 1.39
C ARG A 125 7.00 2.82 1.95
N ILE A 126 5.75 3.16 1.73
CA ILE A 126 4.61 2.24 1.88
C ILE A 126 4.00 2.04 0.50
N ARG A 127 3.90 0.79 0.09
CA ARG A 127 3.12 0.38 -1.07
C ARG A 127 1.66 0.28 -0.68
N PHE A 128 0.80 0.95 -1.40
CA PHE A 128 -0.63 0.90 -1.21
C PHE A 128 -1.28 0.07 -2.29
N LEU A 129 -2.29 -0.70 -1.89
CA LEU A 129 -3.26 -1.31 -2.78
C LEU A 129 -4.63 -0.69 -2.49
N GLU A 130 -5.25 -0.04 -3.47
CA GLU A 130 -6.42 0.80 -3.26
C GLU A 130 -7.52 0.62 -4.31
N GLU A 131 -8.74 0.99 -3.91
CA GLU A 131 -9.91 1.24 -4.75
C GLU A 131 -10.23 2.74 -4.72
N TRP A 132 -10.45 3.34 -5.89
CA TRP A 132 -10.72 4.78 -6.02
C TRP A 132 -12.10 5.03 -6.60
N THR A 133 -12.86 5.91 -5.95
CA THR A 133 -14.13 6.44 -6.46
C THR A 133 -14.11 7.95 -6.47
N ILE A 134 -14.89 8.57 -7.35
CA ILE A 134 -14.97 10.02 -7.49
C ILE A 134 -16.43 10.47 -7.48
N ASP A 135 -16.71 11.56 -6.79
CA ASP A 135 -17.96 12.29 -6.96
C ASP A 135 -17.85 13.24 -8.18
N PRO A 136 -18.57 12.98 -9.29
CA PRO A 136 -18.44 13.78 -10.50
C PRO A 136 -18.91 15.23 -10.34
N ALA A 137 -19.74 15.52 -9.32
CA ALA A 137 -20.20 16.89 -9.08
C ALA A 137 -19.21 17.74 -8.28
N THR A 138 -18.31 17.11 -7.52
CA THR A 138 -17.38 17.83 -6.62
C THR A 138 -15.91 17.53 -6.88
N LEU A 139 -15.60 16.58 -7.76
CA LEU A 139 -14.28 16.01 -8.00
C LEU A 139 -13.60 15.45 -6.73
N LYS A 140 -14.36 15.21 -5.66
CA LYS A 140 -13.83 14.58 -4.45
C LYS A 140 -13.54 13.11 -4.72
N ILE A 141 -12.29 12.71 -4.50
CA ILE A 141 -11.84 11.32 -4.64
C ILE A 141 -11.89 10.65 -3.26
N ASN A 142 -12.55 9.50 -3.17
CA ASN A 142 -12.44 8.59 -2.05
C ASN A 142 -11.47 7.46 -2.42
N LYS A 143 -10.44 7.28 -1.57
CA LYS A 143 -9.48 6.19 -1.69
C LYS A 143 -9.70 5.20 -0.55
N LYS A 144 -10.02 3.97 -0.90
CA LYS A 144 -10.19 2.87 0.04
C LYS A 144 -8.95 1.98 0.00
N VAL A 145 -8.21 1.93 1.09
CA VAL A 145 -7.01 1.08 1.22
C VAL A 145 -7.45 -0.37 1.46
N LEU A 146 -7.11 -1.24 0.51
CA LEU A 146 -7.33 -2.68 0.60
C LEU A 146 -6.16 -3.39 1.29
N GLY A 147 -4.94 -2.90 1.10
CA GLY A 147 -3.76 -3.40 1.76
C GLY A 147 -2.56 -2.46 1.67
N ILE A 148 -1.59 -2.71 2.54
CA ILE A 148 -0.33 -1.97 2.62
C ILE A 148 0.85 -2.93 2.66
N ALA A 149 1.99 -2.52 2.12
CA ALA A 149 3.26 -3.23 2.29
C ALA A 149 4.38 -2.25 2.62
N PRO A 150 5.16 -2.44 3.70
CA PRO A 150 6.38 -1.69 3.89
C PRO A 150 7.39 -2.02 2.78
N VAL A 151 8.08 -1.01 2.28
CA VAL A 151 9.07 -1.15 1.20
C VAL A 151 10.42 -0.66 1.70
N ALA A 152 11.40 -1.56 1.68
CA ALA A 152 12.77 -1.27 2.07
C ALA A 152 13.62 -0.88 0.86
N ARG A 153 14.54 0.07 1.08
CA ARG A 153 15.63 0.35 0.16
C ARG A 153 16.72 -0.71 0.34
N ARG A 154 17.17 -1.28 -0.77
CA ARG A 154 18.26 -2.26 -0.85
C ARG A 154 19.21 -1.85 -1.95
N TYR A 155 20.36 -2.51 -2.00
CA TYR A 155 21.32 -2.39 -3.09
C TYR A 155 21.62 -3.78 -3.62
N ASP A 156 21.68 -3.93 -4.94
CA ASP A 156 22.14 -5.18 -5.55
C ASP A 156 23.67 -5.30 -5.52
N ALA A 157 24.20 -6.40 -6.06
CA ALA A 157 25.65 -6.64 -6.12
C ALA A 157 26.42 -5.60 -6.94
N THR A 158 25.74 -4.88 -7.85
CA THR A 158 26.34 -3.80 -8.65
C THR A 158 26.28 -2.44 -7.95
N GLY A 159 25.62 -2.37 -6.79
CA GLY A 159 25.38 -1.13 -6.05
C GLY A 159 24.15 -0.36 -6.56
N ALA A 160 23.33 -0.94 -7.44
CA ALA A 160 22.11 -0.31 -7.91
C ALA A 160 21.01 -0.38 -6.85
N GLU A 161 20.27 0.72 -6.70
CA GLU A 161 19.20 0.83 -5.71
C GLU A 161 17.98 -0.01 -6.12
N LEU A 162 17.53 -0.85 -5.19
CA LEU A 162 16.34 -1.68 -5.32
C LEU A 162 15.30 -1.32 -4.25
N TRP A 163 14.04 -1.29 -4.65
CA TRP A 163 12.91 -1.04 -3.76
C TRP A 163 12.14 -2.34 -3.55
N GLN A 164 12.37 -2.97 -2.39
CA GLN A 164 11.84 -4.29 -2.07
C GLN A 164 10.59 -4.16 -1.18
N PRO A 165 9.39 -4.53 -1.67
CA PRO A 165 8.23 -4.74 -0.82
C PRO A 165 8.48 -5.96 0.07
N LEU A 166 8.22 -5.84 1.36
CA LEU A 166 8.55 -6.89 2.31
C LEU A 166 7.44 -7.94 2.41
N PHE A 167 6.24 -7.50 2.79
CA PHE A 167 5.06 -8.35 2.93
C PHE A 167 3.81 -7.48 2.89
N TRP A 168 2.68 -8.05 2.50
CA TRP A 168 1.38 -7.39 2.52
C TRP A 168 0.72 -7.53 3.89
N ILE A 169 -0.02 -6.49 4.29
CA ILE A 169 -1.07 -6.54 5.30
C ILE A 169 -2.34 -6.03 4.63
N TYR A 170 -3.34 -6.90 4.47
CA TYR A 170 -4.65 -6.47 3.96
C TYR A 170 -5.50 -5.90 5.10
N THR A 171 -6.09 -4.74 4.83
CA THR A 171 -6.89 -3.96 5.79
C THR A 171 -8.38 -4.11 5.54
N ASP A 172 -8.78 -4.53 4.33
CA ASP A 172 -10.18 -4.72 3.97
C ASP A 172 -10.62 -6.19 4.12
N LYS A 173 -11.67 -6.41 4.93
CA LYS A 173 -12.17 -7.75 5.25
C LYS A 173 -12.81 -8.45 4.05
N ASP A 174 -13.45 -7.71 3.16
CA ASP A 174 -14.13 -8.29 2.01
C ASP A 174 -13.10 -8.69 0.94
N TYR A 175 -12.04 -7.91 0.79
CA TYR A 175 -10.89 -8.27 -0.02
C TYR A 175 -10.21 -9.55 0.48
N ILE A 176 -10.00 -9.70 1.79
CA ILE A 176 -9.44 -10.93 2.38
C ILE A 176 -10.32 -12.15 2.07
N LYS A 177 -11.65 -12.03 2.14
CA LYS A 177 -12.56 -13.13 1.79
C LYS A 177 -12.40 -13.53 0.32
N GLN A 178 -12.32 -12.55 -0.58
CA GLN A 178 -12.13 -12.78 -2.01
C GLN A 178 -10.79 -13.47 -2.32
N LEU A 179 -9.71 -13.05 -1.65
CA LEU A 179 -8.40 -13.69 -1.76
C LEU A 179 -8.47 -15.18 -1.40
N ASN A 180 -9.08 -15.51 -0.26
CA ASN A 180 -9.21 -16.89 0.21
C ASN A 180 -10.05 -17.77 -0.74
N ILE A 181 -11.09 -17.19 -1.37
CA ILE A 181 -11.91 -17.90 -2.37
C ILE A 181 -11.05 -18.20 -3.61
N ASN A 182 -10.33 -17.21 -4.11
CA ASN A 182 -9.51 -17.36 -5.32
C ASN A 182 -8.39 -18.40 -5.13
N GLN A 183 -7.75 -18.41 -3.96
CA GLN A 183 -6.73 -19.42 -3.63
C GLN A 183 -7.29 -20.84 -3.64
N ARG A 184 -8.49 -21.05 -3.09
CA ARG A 184 -9.14 -22.36 -3.12
C ARG A 184 -9.44 -22.85 -4.54
N ILE A 185 -9.81 -21.94 -5.44
CA ILE A 185 -10.10 -22.26 -6.83
C ILE A 185 -8.81 -22.59 -7.59
N SER A 186 -7.70 -21.89 -7.34
CA SER A 186 -6.42 -22.19 -8.02
C SER A 186 -5.78 -23.52 -7.64
N HIS A 187 -6.29 -24.19 -6.59
CA HIS A 187 -5.82 -25.50 -6.15
C HIS A 187 -6.75 -26.66 -6.57
N LEU A 188 -7.78 -26.38 -7.38
CA LEU A 188 -8.65 -27.36 -8.03
C LEU A 188 -8.28 -27.50 -9.51
#